data_AF-W2WB73-F1
#
_entry.id   AF-W2WB73-F1
#
_cell.length_a   1.000
_cell.length_b   1.000
_cell.length_c   1.000
_cell.angle_alpha   90.00
_cell.angle_beta   90.00
_cell.angle_gamma   90.00
#
_symmetry.space_group_name_H-M   'P 1'
#
loop_
_entity.id
_entity.type
_entity.pdbx_description
1 polymer ?
#
loop_
_entity_poly.entity_id
_entity_poly.type
_entity_poly.pdbx_seq_one_letter_code
_entity_poly.pdbx_strand_id
1 'polypeptide(L)'
;MSNDVTLGELRGVEALLEQWKRCSTYFVHLELHQGEVSNPSPNFIWACATLSVTITKTTLEEVLSQLIEIEQDYRLELRSRLLGQQLALPCRVCFEWDESSKRVVRLETMVDFFTPLLDVLGCVEYVALVMQKLLITLEGIIGL
;
A
#
# COMPACT_ATOMS: atom_id res chain seq x y z
N MET A 1 20.55 0.78 -3.31
CA MET A 1 19.80 -0.16 -4.18
C MET A 1 20.55 -0.31 -5.50
N SER A 2 20.35 -1.40 -6.22
CA SER A 2 20.83 -1.56 -7.60
C SER A 2 20.11 -0.58 -8.52
N ASN A 3 20.74 -0.21 -9.64
CA ASN A 3 20.10 0.67 -10.64
C ASN A 3 18.88 0.01 -11.29
N ASP A 4 18.86 -1.32 -11.32
CA ASP A 4 17.82 -2.17 -11.92
C ASP A 4 16.97 -2.86 -10.84
N VAL A 5 16.82 -2.23 -9.67
CA VAL A 5 16.03 -2.77 -8.57
C VAL A 5 14.55 -2.92 -8.95
N THR A 6 13.91 -4.00 -8.53
CA THR A 6 12.49 -4.24 -8.81
C THR A 6 11.58 -4.02 -7.60
N LEU A 7 10.32 -3.64 -7.85
CA LEU A 7 9.23 -3.59 -6.87
C LEU A 7 7.96 -4.11 -7.57
N GLY A 8 7.59 -5.38 -7.32
CA GLY A 8 6.58 -6.06 -8.14
C GLY A 8 6.97 -6.00 -9.62
N GLU A 9 6.08 -5.47 -10.47
CA GLU A 9 6.32 -5.28 -11.90
C GLU A 9 7.15 -4.02 -12.24
N LEU A 10 7.43 -3.15 -11.27
CA LEU A 10 8.23 -1.95 -11.49
C LEU A 10 9.73 -2.26 -11.46
N ARG A 11 10.49 -1.46 -12.21
CA ARG A 11 11.93 -1.65 -12.39
C ARG A 11 12.66 -0.32 -12.43
N GLY A 12 13.79 -0.30 -11.75
CA GLY A 12 14.70 0.83 -11.67
C GLY A 12 14.39 1.79 -10.51
N VAL A 13 15.44 2.45 -10.03
CA VAL A 13 15.36 3.36 -8.87
C VAL A 13 14.35 4.49 -9.09
N GLU A 14 14.26 5.02 -10.31
CA GLU A 14 13.34 6.12 -10.64
C GLU A 14 11.87 5.71 -10.47
N ALA A 15 11.51 4.49 -10.91
CA ALA A 15 10.15 3.99 -10.76
C ALA A 15 9.76 3.84 -9.27
N LEU A 16 10.71 3.38 -8.44
CA LEU A 16 10.51 3.27 -7.00
C LEU A 16 10.39 4.65 -6.33
N LEU A 17 11.17 5.65 -6.75
CA LEU A 17 11.06 7.02 -6.24
C LEU A 17 9.73 7.66 -6.60
N GLU A 18 9.24 7.46 -7.82
CA GLU A 18 7.92 7.94 -8.22
C GLU A 18 6.79 7.23 -7.44
N GLN A 19 6.90 5.94 -7.15
CA GLN A 19 5.95 5.27 -6.25
C GLN A 19 6.01 5.82 -4.82
N TRP A 20 7.20 6.02 -4.27
CA TRP A 20 7.36 6.62 -2.95
C TRP A 20 6.73 8.01 -2.89
N LYS A 21 6.95 8.82 -3.93
CA LYS A 21 6.34 10.14 -4.08
C LYS A 21 4.80 10.06 -4.12
N ARG A 22 4.22 9.14 -4.91
CA ARG A 22 2.76 8.90 -4.92
C ARG A 22 2.24 8.54 -3.52
N CYS A 23 2.86 7.57 -2.85
CA CYS A 23 2.49 7.18 -1.48
C CYS A 23 2.52 8.37 -0.52
N SER A 24 3.62 9.12 -0.50
CA SER A 24 3.80 10.28 0.38
C SER A 24 2.88 11.47 0.04
N THR A 25 2.36 11.54 -1.19
CA THR A 25 1.46 12.61 -1.64
C THR A 25 0.00 12.28 -1.39
N TYR A 26 -0.40 11.01 -1.60
CA TYR A 26 -1.80 10.59 -1.53
C TYR A 26 -2.24 10.18 -0.13
N PHE A 27 -1.29 9.83 0.74
CA PHE A 27 -1.54 9.48 2.13
C PHE A 27 -0.89 10.50 3.05
N VAL A 28 -1.69 11.04 3.96
CA VAL A 28 -1.20 11.89 5.05
C VAL A 28 -0.90 11.00 6.26
N HIS A 29 0.12 11.36 7.04
CA HIS A 29 0.63 10.59 8.19
C HIS A 29 1.03 9.16 7.82
N LEU A 30 1.80 9.02 6.74
CA LEU A 30 2.40 7.75 6.34
C LEU A 30 3.50 7.36 7.34
N GLU A 31 3.12 6.58 8.35
CA GLU A 31 4.04 6.15 9.41
C GLU A 31 4.24 4.64 9.35
N LEU A 32 5.50 4.23 9.26
CA LEU A 32 5.89 2.83 9.35
C LEU A 32 6.30 2.53 10.79
N HIS A 33 5.48 1.77 11.50
CA HIS A 33 5.78 1.36 12.86
C HIS A 33 6.70 0.15 12.90
N GLN A 34 7.50 0.07 13.98
CA GLN A 34 8.55 -0.93 14.15
C GLN A 34 8.03 -2.34 13.95
N GLY A 35 8.70 -3.05 13.06
CA GLY A 35 8.38 -4.39 12.69
C GLY A 35 9.29 -5.46 13.28
N GLU A 36 8.83 -6.72 13.22
CA GLU A 36 9.71 -7.87 13.41
C GLU A 36 10.53 -8.07 12.14
N VAL A 37 11.86 -8.15 12.30
CA VAL A 37 12.79 -8.42 11.19
C VAL A 37 13.28 -9.85 11.30
N SER A 38 13.20 -10.57 10.19
CA SER A 38 13.64 -11.96 10.06
C SER A 38 14.57 -12.11 8.87
N ASN A 39 15.60 -12.95 9.02
CA ASN A 39 16.57 -13.27 7.97
C ASN A 39 16.39 -14.74 7.56
N PRO A 40 15.39 -15.07 6.72
CA PRO A 40 15.10 -16.45 6.35
C PRO A 40 16.23 -17.11 5.56
N SER A 41 17.09 -16.33 4.91
CA SER A 41 18.30 -16.82 4.23
C SER A 41 19.31 -15.67 4.03
N PRO A 42 20.56 -15.94 3.60
CA PRO A 42 21.61 -14.92 3.52
C PRO A 42 21.26 -13.70 2.66
N ASN A 43 20.44 -13.89 1.63
CA ASN A 43 20.12 -12.84 0.64
C ASN A 43 18.77 -12.19 0.87
N PHE A 44 17.97 -12.70 1.80
CA PHE A 44 16.60 -12.25 2.00
C PHE A 44 16.40 -11.76 3.42
N ILE A 45 15.84 -10.55 3.53
CA ILE A 45 15.41 -9.96 4.80
C ILE A 45 13.92 -9.67 4.69
N TRP A 46 13.14 -10.18 5.64
CA TRP A 46 11.73 -9.86 5.76
C TRP A 46 11.50 -8.96 6.96
N ALA A 47 10.64 -7.97 6.79
CA ALA A 47 10.16 -7.10 7.84
C ALA A 47 8.64 -7.10 7.84
N CYS A 48 8.02 -7.43 8.97
CA CYS A 48 6.59 -7.27 9.18
C CYS A 48 6.36 -5.96 9.90
N ALA A 49 5.68 -4.98 9.31
CA ALA A 49 5.46 -3.66 9.87
C ALA A 49 3.97 -3.31 9.85
N THR A 50 3.64 -2.14 10.38
CA THR A 50 2.30 -1.56 10.26
C THR A 50 2.43 -0.17 9.65
N LEU A 51 1.71 0.05 8.56
CA LEU A 51 1.63 1.32 7.86
C LEU A 51 0.37 2.06 8.30
N SER A 52 0.53 3.09 9.11
CA SER A 52 -0.59 3.98 9.46
C SER A 52 -0.81 4.98 8.34
N VAL A 53 -2.06 5.16 7.91
CA VAL A 53 -2.47 6.16 6.91
C VAL A 53 -3.77 6.83 7.29
N THR A 54 -3.92 8.12 7.03
CA THR A 54 -5.22 8.80 7.11
C THR A 54 -5.87 8.89 5.74
N ILE A 55 -7.12 8.43 5.62
CA ILE A 55 -7.91 8.60 4.40
C ILE A 55 -8.38 10.04 4.30
N THR A 56 -7.78 10.79 3.39
CA THR A 56 -8.12 12.19 3.14
C THR A 56 -8.98 12.34 1.90
N LYS A 57 -9.42 13.58 1.63
CA LYS A 57 -10.08 13.89 0.35
C LYS A 57 -9.17 13.56 -0.84
N THR A 58 -7.87 13.88 -0.75
CA THR A 58 -6.88 13.51 -1.77
C THR A 58 -6.79 12.00 -1.96
N THR A 59 -6.77 11.22 -0.87
CA THR A 59 -6.79 9.76 -0.96
C THR A 59 -8.03 9.26 -1.69
N LEU A 60 -9.20 9.82 -1.38
CA LEU A 60 -10.45 9.46 -2.06
C LEU A 60 -10.50 9.85 -3.55
N GLU A 61 -9.74 10.87 -3.95
CA GLU A 61 -9.72 11.39 -5.33
C GLU A 61 -8.64 10.73 -6.19
N GLU A 62 -7.52 10.32 -5.60
CA GLU A 62 -6.38 9.75 -6.33
C GLU A 62 -6.35 8.22 -6.26
N VAL A 63 -6.63 7.65 -5.08
CA VAL A 63 -6.49 6.20 -4.81
C VAL A 63 -7.81 5.46 -4.93
N LEU A 64 -8.92 6.11 -4.57
CA LEU A 64 -10.27 5.57 -4.66
C LEU A 64 -11.12 6.32 -5.70
N SER A 65 -10.47 6.86 -6.73
CA SER A 65 -11.11 7.64 -7.80
C SER A 65 -12.20 6.85 -8.52
N GLN A 66 -12.03 5.53 -8.65
CA GLN A 66 -12.97 4.64 -9.31
C GLN A 66 -14.25 4.37 -8.50
N LEU A 67 -14.37 4.85 -7.25
CA LEU A 67 -15.64 4.82 -6.52
C LEU A 67 -16.74 5.61 -7.24
N ILE A 68 -16.39 6.49 -8.17
CA ILE A 68 -17.36 7.23 -8.99
C ILE A 68 -18.26 6.32 -9.85
N GLU A 69 -17.79 5.12 -10.17
CA GLU A 69 -18.50 4.13 -11.00
C GLU A 69 -19.58 3.36 -10.22
N ILE A 70 -19.61 3.51 -8.90
CA ILE A 70 -20.63 2.90 -8.03
C ILE A 70 -21.88 3.79 -8.02
N GLU A 71 -23.04 3.18 -7.82
CA GLU A 71 -24.29 3.87 -7.56
C GLU A 71 -24.13 4.95 -6.47
N GLN A 72 -24.75 6.10 -6.71
CA GLN A 72 -24.48 7.33 -5.97
C GLN A 72 -24.67 7.19 -4.45
N ASP A 73 -25.71 6.47 -4.02
CA ASP A 73 -26.04 6.33 -2.60
C ASP A 73 -24.96 5.53 -1.85
N TYR A 74 -24.58 4.37 -2.39
CA TYR A 74 -23.46 3.56 -1.86
C TYR A 74 -22.15 4.32 -1.89
N ARG A 75 -21.87 5.06 -2.98
CA ARG A 75 -20.66 5.87 -3.09
C ARG A 75 -20.59 6.93 -2.00
N LEU A 76 -21.68 7.65 -1.74
CA LEU A 76 -21.72 8.68 -0.70
C LEU A 76 -21.56 8.07 0.69
N GLU A 77 -22.23 6.95 0.95
CA GLU A 77 -22.09 6.21 2.21
C GLU A 77 -20.64 5.80 2.45
N LEU A 78 -20.00 5.11 1.50
CA LEU A 78 -18.61 4.65 1.62
C LEU A 78 -17.65 5.82 1.83
N ARG A 79 -17.78 6.89 1.05
CA ARG A 79 -16.93 8.08 1.20
C ARG A 79 -17.09 8.71 2.58
N SER A 80 -18.30 8.79 3.11
CA SER A 80 -18.56 9.34 4.45
C SER A 80 -17.98 8.48 5.57
N ARG A 81 -17.99 7.15 5.43
CA ARG A 81 -17.42 6.24 6.42
C ARG A 81 -15.89 6.26 6.41
N LEU A 82 -15.30 6.35 5.20
CA LEU A 82 -13.85 6.30 5.00
C LEU A 82 -13.16 7.64 5.28
N LEU A 83 -13.76 8.77 4.93
CA LEU A 83 -13.12 10.08 5.04
C LEU A 83 -12.75 10.39 6.50
N GLY A 84 -11.47 10.72 6.72
CA GLY A 84 -10.93 11.06 8.04
C GLY A 84 -10.54 9.85 8.88
N GLN A 85 -10.78 8.62 8.43
CA GLN A 85 -10.37 7.42 9.15
C GLN A 85 -8.86 7.24 9.08
N GLN A 86 -8.28 6.84 10.21
CA GLN A 86 -6.90 6.37 10.27
C GLN A 86 -6.92 4.84 10.17
N LEU A 87 -6.29 4.30 9.12
CA LEU A 87 -6.12 2.87 8.92
C LEU A 87 -4.72 2.47 9.36
N ALA A 88 -4.61 1.48 10.22
CA ALA A 88 -3.36 0.79 10.52
C ALA A 88 -3.28 -0.43 9.62
N LEU A 89 -2.48 -0.37 8.55
CA LEU A 89 -2.37 -1.41 7.52
C LEU A 89 -1.20 -2.35 7.86
N PRO A 90 -1.44 -3.59 8.32
CA PRO A 90 -0.37 -4.57 8.44
C PRO A 90 0.30 -4.77 7.09
N CYS A 91 1.62 -4.76 7.06
CA CYS A 91 2.37 -4.97 5.84
C CYS A 91 3.60 -5.84 6.08
N ARG A 92 4.03 -6.52 5.03
CA ARG A 92 5.29 -7.25 5.00
C ARG A 92 6.12 -6.72 3.84
N VAL A 93 7.39 -6.47 4.09
CA VAL A 93 8.37 -6.08 3.08
C VAL A 93 9.50 -7.10 3.05
N CYS A 94 9.83 -7.59 1.86
CA CYS A 94 10.93 -8.48 1.59
C CYS A 94 11.99 -7.72 0.79
N PHE A 95 13.24 -7.79 1.24
CA PHE A 95 14.40 -7.24 0.56
C PHE A 95 15.28 -8.38 0.11
N GLU A 96 15.54 -8.47 -1.19
CA GLU A 96 16.56 -9.34 -1.77
C GLU A 96 17.85 -8.55 -1.99
N TRP A 97 18.96 -9.10 -1.53
CA TRP A 97 20.30 -8.53 -1.65
C TRP A 97 21.14 -9.35 -2.62
N ASP A 98 21.87 -8.66 -3.48
CA ASP A 98 22.97 -9.27 -4.21
C ASP A 98 24.22 -9.30 -3.32
N GLU A 99 24.75 -10.50 -3.05
CA GLU A 99 25.92 -10.68 -2.19
C GLU A 99 27.16 -10.01 -2.73
N SER A 100 27.29 -9.89 -4.06
CA SER A 100 28.50 -9.37 -4.69
C SER A 100 28.57 -7.84 -4.61
N SER A 101 27.50 -7.15 -5.00
CA SER A 101 27.44 -5.68 -4.95
C SER A 101 27.01 -5.12 -3.59
N LYS A 102 26.51 -5.96 -2.67
CA LYS A 102 25.92 -5.57 -1.38
C LYS A 102 24.77 -4.57 -1.54
N ARG A 103 24.02 -4.67 -2.63
CA ARG A 103 22.86 -3.80 -2.93
C ARG A 103 21.58 -4.61 -2.93
N VAL A 104 20.50 -3.95 -2.53
CA VAL A 104 19.15 -4.45 -2.74
C VAL A 104 18.84 -4.51 -4.24
N VAL A 105 18.41 -5.67 -4.72
CA VAL A 105 18.06 -5.94 -6.12
C VAL A 105 16.57 -6.14 -6.34
N ARG A 106 15.81 -6.49 -5.29
CA ARG A 106 14.36 -6.63 -5.35
C ARG A 106 13.72 -6.23 -4.02
N LEU A 107 12.62 -5.50 -4.11
CA LEU A 107 11.64 -5.32 -3.05
C LEU A 107 10.38 -6.08 -3.42
N GLU A 108 9.80 -6.74 -2.43
CA GLU A 108 8.41 -7.17 -2.50
C GLU A 108 7.69 -6.64 -1.29
N THR A 109 6.48 -6.14 -1.49
CA THR A 109 5.62 -5.69 -0.41
C THR A 109 4.32 -6.47 -0.48
N MET A 110 3.68 -6.66 0.66
CA MET A 110 2.31 -7.14 0.76
C MET A 110 1.62 -6.32 1.83
N VAL A 111 0.51 -5.67 1.49
CA VAL A 111 -0.27 -4.81 2.39
C VAL A 111 -1.65 -5.41 2.59
N ASP A 112 -2.06 -5.55 3.85
CA ASP A 112 -3.41 -5.94 4.21
C ASP A 112 -4.31 -4.70 4.28
N PHE A 113 -5.05 -4.47 3.20
CA PHE A 113 -6.13 -3.48 3.16
C PHE A 113 -7.44 -4.03 3.70
N PHE A 114 -7.63 -5.35 3.68
CA PHE A 114 -8.93 -5.97 3.95
C PHE A 114 -9.31 -5.82 5.43
N THR A 115 -8.43 -6.22 6.34
CA THR A 115 -8.72 -6.21 7.78
C THR A 115 -9.09 -4.80 8.28
N PRO A 116 -8.30 -3.75 8.00
CA PRO A 116 -8.61 -2.40 8.49
C PRO A 116 -9.84 -1.79 7.81
N LEU A 117 -10.08 -2.10 6.53
CA LEU A 117 -11.31 -1.67 5.86
C LEU A 117 -12.55 -2.36 6.42
N LEU A 118 -12.45 -3.65 6.79
CA LEU A 118 -13.55 -4.37 7.40
C LEU A 118 -13.92 -3.78 8.76
N ASP A 119 -12.93 -3.40 9.56
CA ASP A 119 -13.15 -2.74 10.85
C ASP A 119 -13.90 -1.41 10.70
N VAL A 120 -13.58 -0.62 9.66
CA VAL A 120 -14.23 0.67 9.39
C VAL A 120 -15.61 0.52 8.75
N LEU A 121 -15.76 -0.40 7.80
CA LEU A 121 -16.97 -0.51 6.99
C LEU A 121 -18.01 -1.46 7.62
N GLY A 122 -17.56 -2.43 8.42
CA GLY A 122 -18.41 -3.41 9.11
C GLY A 122 -19.12 -4.41 8.19
N CYS A 123 -18.76 -4.46 6.91
CA CYS A 123 -19.47 -5.23 5.88
C CYS A 123 -18.48 -5.70 4.80
N VAL A 124 -18.44 -7.02 4.56
CA VAL A 124 -17.50 -7.63 3.60
C VAL A 124 -17.82 -7.20 2.17
N GLU A 125 -19.10 -7.04 1.83
CA GLU A 125 -19.55 -6.57 0.53
C GLU A 125 -19.01 -5.17 0.24
N TYR A 126 -19.02 -4.29 1.24
CA TYR A 126 -18.46 -2.94 1.13
C TYR A 126 -16.94 -2.95 0.99
N VAL A 127 -16.24 -3.82 1.72
CA VAL A 127 -14.78 -3.98 1.58
C VAL A 127 -14.43 -4.48 0.19
N ALA A 128 -15.12 -5.51 -0.30
CA ALA A 128 -14.89 -6.06 -1.64
C ALA A 128 -15.10 -5.01 -2.73
N LEU A 129 -16.14 -4.19 -2.60
CA LEU A 129 -16.42 -3.09 -3.52
C LEU A 129 -15.32 -2.03 -3.50
N VAL A 130 -14.87 -1.61 -2.31
CA VAL A 130 -13.77 -0.64 -2.17
C VAL A 130 -12.47 -1.20 -2.75
N MET A 131 -12.12 -2.44 -2.43
CA MET A 131 -10.91 -3.08 -2.96
C MET A 131 -10.94 -3.27 -4.48
N GLN A 132 -12.11 -3.55 -5.07
CA GLN A 132 -12.27 -3.62 -6.53
C GLN A 132 -12.01 -2.27 -7.22
N LYS A 133 -12.24 -1.16 -6.52
CA LYS A 133 -12.09 0.22 -7.01
C LYS A 133 -10.81 0.90 -6.52
N LEU A 134 -9.96 0.16 -5.82
CA LEU A 134 -8.70 0.67 -5.28
C LEU A 134 -7.65 0.69 -6.39
N LEU A 135 -7.07 1.86 -6.67
CA LEU A 135 -5.98 2.03 -7.61
C LEU A 135 -4.61 1.68 -6.99
N ILE A 136 -4.62 0.71 -6.08
CA ILE A 136 -3.43 0.23 -5.38
C ILE A 136 -3.47 -1.29 -5.36
N THR A 137 -2.38 -1.91 -5.76
CA THR A 137 -2.25 -3.36 -5.71
C THR A 137 -1.92 -3.86 -4.30
N LEU A 138 -1.99 -5.17 -4.07
CA LEU A 138 -1.58 -5.76 -2.79
C LEU A 138 -0.09 -5.54 -2.52
N GLU A 139 0.71 -5.32 -3.56
CA GLU A 139 2.12 -4.93 -3.48
C GLU A 139 2.33 -3.45 -3.11
N GLY A 140 1.25 -2.69 -2.86
CA GLY A 140 1.30 -1.28 -2.50
C GLY A 140 1.68 -0.36 -3.67
N ILE A 141 1.55 -0.82 -4.92
CA ILE A 141 1.86 -0.02 -6.10
C ILE A 141 0.62 0.78 -6.50
N ILE A 142 0.77 2.10 -6.62
CA ILE A 142 -0.33 3.01 -6.96
C ILE A 142 -0.35 3.29 -8.47
N GLY A 143 -1.54 3.20 -9.08
CA GLY A 143 -1.85 3.74 -10.40
C GLY A 143 -1.19 3.02 -11.58
N LEU A 144 -1.28 1.68 -11.58
CA LEU A 144 -0.95 0.85 -12.74
C LEU A 144 -2.04 0.94 -13.83
#